data_AF-A0A0A7KCQ2-F1
#
_entry.id   AF-A0A0A7KCQ2-F1
#
_cell.length_a   1.000
_cell.length_b   1.000
_cell.length_c   1.000
_cell.angle_alpha   90.00
_cell.angle_beta   90.00
_cell.angle_gamma   90.00
#
_symmetry.space_group_name_H-M   'P 1'
#
loop_
_entity.id
_entity.type
_entity.pdbx_description
1 polymer ?
#
loop_
_entity_poly.entity_id
_entity_poly.type
_entity_poly.pdbx_seq_one_letter_code
_entity_poly.pdbx_strand_id
1 'polypeptide(L)'
;MDVSSKVLSELAQREAALDAQIEAAREEARQTVAAAEARAAGIMRDAEARATAMQAQHDEQLAAEVARIREEAGAQARTQAQATREQANAKLGHAVETIMRAVLP
;
A
#
# COMPACT_ATOMS: atom_id res chain seq x y z
N MET A 1 74.81 -27.72 -0.39
CA MET A 1 73.53 -28.46 -0.36
C MET A 1 72.40 -27.44 -0.20
N ASP A 2 72.33 -26.37 -1.01
CA ASP A 2 71.67 -25.13 -0.50
C ASP A 2 70.80 -24.34 -1.49
N VAL A 3 70.69 -24.77 -2.74
CA VAL A 3 69.81 -24.06 -3.71
C VAL A 3 68.40 -24.64 -3.68
N SER A 4 68.27 -25.97 -3.68
CA SER A 4 66.96 -26.64 -3.64
C SER A 4 66.21 -26.41 -2.32
N SER A 5 66.90 -26.33 -1.18
CA SER A 5 66.27 -26.03 0.13
C SER A 5 65.75 -24.60 0.20
N LYS A 6 66.48 -23.64 -0.37
CA LYS A 6 66.10 -22.23 -0.43
C LYS A 6 64.88 -22.01 -1.34
N VAL A 7 64.84 -22.68 -2.49
CA VAL A 7 63.66 -22.66 -3.39
C VAL A 7 62.44 -23.27 -2.71
N LEU A 8 62.58 -24.39 -1.99
CA LEU A 8 61.47 -24.99 -1.23
C LEU A 8 60.96 -24.06 -0.12
N SER A 9 61.85 -23.37 0.61
CA SER A 9 61.44 -22.41 1.63
C SER A 9 60.72 -21.20 1.05
N GLU A 10 61.17 -20.71 -0.12
CA GLU A 10 60.52 -19.58 -0.80
C GLU A 10 59.15 -19.99 -1.36
N LEU A 11 59.04 -21.21 -1.89
CA LEU A 11 57.77 -21.76 -2.36
C LEU A 11 56.76 -21.91 -1.22
N ALA A 12 57.19 -22.48 -0.08
CA ALA A 12 56.35 -22.63 1.10
C ALA A 12 55.91 -21.27 1.68
N GLN A 13 56.79 -20.27 1.66
CA GLN A 13 56.44 -18.92 2.09
C GLN A 13 55.42 -18.25 1.15
N ARG A 14 55.55 -18.45 -0.17
CA ARG A 14 54.59 -17.95 -1.15
C ARG A 14 53.25 -18.67 -1.05
N GLU A 15 53.24 -19.97 -0.83
CA GLU A 15 52.02 -20.76 -0.60
C GLU A 15 51.27 -20.27 0.63
N ALA A 16 51.95 -20.12 1.77
CA ALA A 16 51.34 -19.58 2.98
C ALA A 16 50.79 -18.14 2.80
N ALA A 17 51.50 -17.31 2.02
CA ALA A 17 51.04 -15.96 1.71
C ALA A 17 49.81 -15.94 0.78
N LEU A 18 49.72 -16.89 -0.15
CA LEU A 18 48.56 -17.04 -1.03
C LEU A 18 47.35 -17.59 -0.27
N ASP A 19 47.55 -18.57 0.61
CA ASP A 19 46.48 -19.10 1.46
C ASP A 19 45.90 -18.02 2.38
N ALA A 20 46.77 -17.21 3.00
CA ALA A 20 46.34 -16.07 3.81
C ALA A 20 45.52 -15.04 3.00
N GLN A 21 45.91 -14.78 1.75
CA GLN A 21 45.14 -13.89 0.85
C GLN A 21 43.80 -14.48 0.46
N ILE A 22 43.73 -15.80 0.20
CA ILE A 22 42.49 -16.48 -0.15
C ILE A 22 41.51 -16.43 1.03
N GLU A 23 41.98 -16.70 2.25
CA GLU A 23 41.12 -16.62 3.44
C GLU A 23 40.66 -15.19 3.73
N ALA A 24 41.54 -14.20 3.57
CA ALA A 24 41.14 -12.78 3.70
C ALA A 24 40.06 -12.40 2.67
N ALA A 25 40.24 -12.79 1.40
CA ALA A 25 39.26 -12.53 0.33
C ALA A 25 37.93 -13.26 0.56
N ARG A 26 37.96 -14.49 1.10
CA ARG A 26 36.75 -15.23 1.48
C ARG A 26 35.99 -14.53 2.58
N GLU A 27 36.69 -14.04 3.60
CA GLU A 27 36.06 -13.34 4.71
C GLU A 27 35.48 -11.98 4.27
N GLU A 28 36.19 -11.23 3.44
CA GLU A 28 35.69 -9.99 2.84
C GLU A 28 34.42 -10.23 1.99
N ALA A 29 34.43 -11.30 1.19
CA ALA A 29 33.25 -11.68 0.39
C ALA A 29 32.05 -12.03 1.29
N ARG A 30 32.27 -12.78 2.38
CA ARG A 30 31.22 -13.11 3.36
C ARG A 30 30.65 -11.86 4.01
N GLN A 31 31.51 -10.93 4.44
CA GLN A 31 31.06 -9.67 5.05
C GLN A 31 30.27 -8.81 4.05
N THR A 32 30.70 -8.78 2.79
CA THR A 32 30.00 -8.05 1.72
C THR A 32 28.61 -8.63 1.49
N VAL A 33 28.49 -9.96 1.41
CA VAL A 33 27.19 -10.64 1.25
C VAL A 33 26.30 -10.38 2.47
N ALA A 34 26.80 -10.56 3.68
CA ALA A 34 26.03 -10.31 4.90
C ALA A 34 25.53 -8.85 4.99
N ALA A 35 26.37 -7.89 4.61
CA ALA A 35 25.98 -6.48 4.55
C ALA A 35 24.91 -6.22 3.47
N ALA A 36 24.99 -6.88 2.32
CA ALA A 36 23.98 -6.77 1.26
C ALA A 36 22.64 -7.38 1.70
N GLU A 37 22.66 -8.55 2.34
CA GLU A 37 21.47 -9.21 2.88
C GLU A 37 20.78 -8.36 3.96
N ALA A 38 21.57 -7.79 4.88
CA ALA A 38 21.03 -6.89 5.91
C ALA A 38 20.36 -5.64 5.30
N ARG A 39 20.96 -5.06 4.25
CA ARG A 39 20.35 -3.94 3.52
C ARG A 39 19.07 -4.35 2.80
N ALA A 40 19.06 -5.51 2.12
CA ALA A 40 17.89 -6.03 1.44
C ALA A 40 16.73 -6.27 2.43
N ALA A 41 17.02 -6.87 3.58
CA ALA A 41 16.04 -7.06 4.66
C ALA A 41 15.55 -5.73 5.25
N GLY A 42 16.40 -4.70 5.30
CA GLY A 42 15.99 -3.34 5.64
C GLY A 42 15.01 -2.76 4.63
N ILE A 43 15.35 -2.82 3.35
CA ILE A 43 14.51 -2.31 2.26
C ILE A 43 13.14 -3.00 2.25
N MET A 44 13.09 -4.32 2.44
CA MET A 44 11.83 -5.05 2.47
C MET A 44 10.94 -4.61 3.64
N ARG A 45 11.50 -4.46 4.85
CA ARG A 45 10.75 -3.97 6.02
C ARG A 45 10.24 -2.55 5.82
N ASP A 46 11.06 -1.67 5.24
CA ASP A 46 10.66 -0.30 4.93
C ASP A 46 9.55 -0.25 3.87
N ALA A 47 9.62 -1.13 2.86
CA ALA A 47 8.59 -1.24 1.83
C ALA A 47 7.26 -1.74 2.42
N GLU A 48 7.29 -2.76 3.27
CA GLU A 48 6.10 -3.27 3.97
C GLU A 48 5.46 -2.21 4.88
N ALA A 49 6.29 -1.47 5.64
CA ALA A 49 5.81 -0.37 6.48
C ALA A 49 5.13 0.73 5.64
N ARG A 50 5.74 1.10 4.51
CA ARG A 50 5.16 2.09 3.58
C ARG A 50 3.86 1.60 2.96
N ALA A 51 3.79 0.34 2.54
CA ALA A 51 2.58 -0.25 1.98
C ALA A 51 1.43 -0.26 3.01
N THR A 52 1.74 -0.63 4.25
CA THR A 52 0.76 -0.63 5.35
C THR A 52 0.26 0.78 5.66
N ALA A 53 1.16 1.77 5.72
CA ALA A 53 0.78 3.17 5.92
C ALA A 53 -0.08 3.72 4.78
N MET A 54 0.27 3.39 3.53
CA MET A 54 -0.52 3.77 2.36
C MET A 54 -1.92 3.14 2.38
N GLN A 55 -2.01 1.86 2.74
CA GLN A 55 -3.29 1.17 2.87
C GLN A 55 -4.17 1.84 3.94
N ALA A 56 -3.62 2.13 5.12
CA ALA A 56 -4.35 2.80 6.18
C ALA A 56 -4.87 4.19 5.77
N GLN A 57 -4.04 4.98 5.09
CA GLN A 57 -4.45 6.29 4.56
C GLN A 57 -5.55 6.16 3.50
N HIS A 58 -5.43 5.18 2.61
CA HIS A 58 -6.44 4.93 1.59
C HIS A 58 -7.77 4.49 2.21
N ASP A 59 -7.74 3.64 3.22
CA ASP A 59 -8.95 3.18 3.91
C ASP A 59 -9.65 4.33 4.66
N GLU A 60 -8.88 5.23 5.28
CA GLU A 60 -9.42 6.45 5.91
C GLU A 60 -10.06 7.38 4.87
N GLN A 61 -9.39 7.62 3.75
CA GLN A 61 -9.92 8.43 2.65
C GLN A 61 -11.21 7.82 2.08
N LEU A 62 -11.21 6.51 1.83
CA LEU A 62 -12.38 5.80 1.31
C LEU A 62 -13.55 5.88 2.29
N ALA A 63 -13.31 5.71 3.59
CA ALA A 63 -14.34 5.84 4.61
C ALA A 63 -14.94 7.25 4.64
N ALA A 64 -14.10 8.29 4.54
CA ALA A 64 -14.54 9.68 4.47
C ALA A 64 -15.35 9.97 3.20
N GLU A 65 -14.90 9.49 2.04
CA GLU A 65 -15.62 9.65 0.78
C GLU A 65 -16.98 8.94 0.78
N VAL A 66 -17.03 7.71 1.30
CA VAL A 66 -18.28 6.95 1.43
C VAL A 66 -19.25 7.67 2.36
N ALA A 67 -18.77 8.22 3.49
CA ALA A 67 -19.61 9.01 4.39
C ALA A 67 -20.18 10.25 3.69
N ARG A 68 -19.35 10.99 2.95
CA ARG A 68 -19.77 12.16 2.17
C ARG A 68 -20.82 11.79 1.13
N ILE A 69 -20.57 10.74 0.33
CA ILE A 69 -21.51 10.27 -0.71
C ILE A 69 -22.85 9.88 -0.08
N ARG A 70 -22.84 9.19 1.06
CA ARG A 70 -24.08 8.81 1.76
C ARG A 70 -24.86 10.02 2.26
N GLU A 71 -24.17 11.02 2.79
CA GLU A 71 -24.80 12.26 3.25
C GLU A 71 -25.43 13.03 2.08
N GLU A 72 -24.68 13.21 0.98
CA GLU A 72 -25.14 13.88 -0.22
C GLU A 72 -26.35 13.15 -0.84
N ALA A 73 -26.28 11.83 -0.99
CA ALA A 73 -27.38 11.01 -1.50
C ALA A 73 -28.61 11.10 -0.59
N GLY A 74 -28.41 11.09 0.73
CA GLY A 74 -29.48 11.26 1.71
C GLY A 74 -30.15 12.63 1.61
N ALA A 75 -29.37 13.70 1.45
CA ALA A 75 -29.90 15.06 1.26
C ALA A 75 -30.70 15.15 -0.06
N GLN A 76 -30.16 14.62 -1.16
CA GLN A 76 -30.86 14.59 -2.45
C GLN A 76 -32.17 13.81 -2.38
N ALA A 77 -32.17 12.64 -1.73
CA ALA A 77 -33.38 11.83 -1.56
C ALA A 77 -34.46 12.57 -0.75
N ARG A 78 -34.09 13.29 0.32
CA ARG A 78 -35.03 14.11 1.10
C ARG A 78 -35.61 15.25 0.27
N THR A 79 -34.77 15.96 -0.49
CA THR A 79 -35.21 17.04 -1.38
C THR A 79 -36.18 16.51 -2.45
N GLN A 80 -35.86 15.39 -3.09
CA GLN A 80 -36.74 14.76 -4.08
C GLN A 80 -38.06 14.31 -3.46
N ALA A 81 -38.03 13.66 -2.30
CA ALA A 81 -39.24 13.22 -1.60
C ALA A 81 -40.14 14.42 -1.22
N GLN A 82 -39.55 15.52 -0.78
CA GLN A 82 -40.29 16.74 -0.48
C GLN A 82 -40.91 17.34 -1.75
N ALA A 83 -40.14 17.46 -2.84
CA ALA A 83 -40.65 17.94 -4.12
C ALA A 83 -41.81 17.08 -4.65
N THR A 84 -41.70 15.74 -4.54
CA THR A 84 -42.78 14.83 -4.92
C THR A 84 -44.03 15.02 -4.04
N ARG A 85 -43.87 15.20 -2.72
CA ARG A 85 -45.01 15.49 -1.83
C ARG A 85 -45.70 16.81 -2.16
N GLU A 86 -44.93 17.87 -2.41
CA GLU A 86 -45.47 19.18 -2.78
C GLU A 86 -46.25 19.10 -4.11
N GLN A 87 -45.70 18.42 -5.11
CA GLN A 87 -46.38 18.20 -6.39
C GLN A 87 -47.65 17.35 -6.23
N ALA A 88 -47.62 16.31 -5.40
CA ALA A 88 -48.78 15.46 -5.14
C ALA A 88 -49.89 16.27 -4.45
N ASN A 89 -49.55 17.05 -3.42
CA ASN A 89 -50.50 17.91 -2.70
C ASN A 89 -51.16 18.94 -3.62
N ALA A 90 -50.40 19.55 -4.54
CA ALA A 90 -50.94 20.49 -5.52
C ALA A 90 -51.97 19.83 -6.45
N LYS A 91 -51.72 18.58 -6.88
CA LYS A 91 -52.65 17.82 -7.75
C LYS A 91 -53.87 17.29 -7.00
N LEU A 92 -53.72 17.01 -5.70
CA LEU A 92 -54.76 16.40 -4.87
C LEU A 92 -55.99 17.33 -4.75
N GLY A 93 -55.78 18.63 -4.58
CA GLY A 93 -56.88 19.62 -4.56
C GLY A 93 -57.70 19.61 -5.86
N HIS A 94 -57.03 19.63 -7.01
CA HIS A 94 -57.70 19.60 -8.31
C HIS A 94 -58.43 18.26 -8.59
N ALA A 95 -57.83 17.15 -8.16
CA ALA A 95 -58.44 15.84 -8.28
C ALA A 95 -59.71 15.72 -7.41
N VAL A 96 -59.67 16.21 -6.16
CA VAL A 96 -60.82 16.21 -5.24
C VAL A 96 -61.97 17.06 -5.80
N GLU A 97 -61.68 18.26 -6.31
CA GLU A 97 -62.69 19.13 -6.93
C GLU A 97 -63.32 18.48 -8.17
N THR A 98 -62.51 17.82 -9.00
CA THR A 98 -62.98 17.11 -10.19
C THR A 98 -63.88 15.92 -9.82
N ILE A 99 -63.50 15.15 -8.79
CA ILE A 99 -64.33 14.04 -8.29
C ILE A 99 -65.63 14.55 -7.68
N MET A 100 -65.59 15.60 -6.85
CA MET A 100 -66.78 16.20 -6.24
C MET A 100 -67.80 16.65 -7.29
N ARG A 101 -67.36 17.33 -8.35
CA ARG A 101 -68.21 17.74 -9.48
C ARG A 101 -68.78 16.57 -10.28
N ALA A 102 -68.08 15.43 -10.34
CA ALA A 102 -68.54 14.25 -11.06
C ALA A 102 -69.54 13.39 -10.25
N VAL A 103 -69.53 13.51 -8.91
CA VAL A 103 -70.30 12.66 -7.99
C VAL A 103 -71.50 13.39 -7.38
N LEU A 104 -71.51 14.72 -7.31
CA LEU A 104 -72.66 15.51 -6.89
C LEU A 104 -73.61 15.76 -8.08
N PRO A 105 -74.88 15.33 -8.02
CA PRO A 105 -75.89 15.56 -9.06
C PRO A 105 -76.37 17.02 -9.14
#